data_AF-A0A842NNB8-F1
#
_entry.id   AF-A0A842NNB8-F1
#
_cell.length_a   1.000
_cell.length_b   1.000
_cell.length_c   1.000
_cell.angle_alpha   90.00
_cell.angle_beta   90.00
_cell.angle_gamma   90.00
#
_symmetry.space_group_name_H-M   'P 1'
#
loop_
_entity.id
_entity.type
_entity.pdbx_description
1 polymer ?
#
loop_
_entity_poly.entity_id
_entity_poly.type
_entity_poly.pdbx_seq_one_letter_code
_entity_poly.pdbx_strand_id
1 'polypeptide(L)'
;MISKEETLRRVGRIIAATRFPFIDQEDWDMTWGVYTNDYTEQQLIIEVGEERYTPSIVSTFENGDLRVICEVESEKNVSEGQVPKWRALSELAGVTYKLKKFFLYVPKGKESEAQRLLELNDIEYAGLRTWAVRDGSLIIKPITTPDEVKDHRVT
;
A
#
# COMPACT_ATOMS: atom_id res chain seq x y z
N MET A 1 -10.07 -11.83 21.19
CA MET A 1 -9.48 -10.60 20.60
C MET A 1 -8.69 -11.05 19.37
N ILE A 2 -8.90 -10.44 18.21
CA ILE A 2 -8.16 -10.79 16.99
C ILE A 2 -6.72 -10.30 17.14
N SER A 3 -5.73 -11.08 16.68
CA SER A 3 -4.32 -10.67 16.77
C SER A 3 -4.05 -9.47 15.86
N LYS A 4 -2.93 -8.79 16.13
CA LYS A 4 -2.48 -7.68 15.30
C LYS A 4 -2.14 -8.13 13.88
N GLU A 5 -1.48 -9.28 13.72
CA GLU A 5 -1.15 -9.79 12.37
C GLU A 5 -2.41 -10.19 11.61
N GLU A 6 -3.38 -10.83 12.27
CA GLU A 6 -4.66 -11.18 11.65
C GLU A 6 -5.47 -9.93 11.27
N THR A 7 -5.35 -8.85 12.04
CA THR A 7 -5.96 -7.56 11.68
C THR A 7 -5.33 -7.00 10.40
N LEU A 8 -3.99 -6.93 10.33
CA LEU A 8 -3.28 -6.43 9.15
C LEU A 8 -3.57 -7.26 7.91
N ARG A 9 -3.58 -8.60 8.04
CA ARG A 9 -3.98 -9.53 6.99
C ARG A 9 -5.36 -9.20 6.43
N ARG A 10 -6.36 -9.05 7.29
CA ARG A 10 -7.73 -8.72 6.86
C ARG A 10 -7.80 -7.35 6.20
N VAL A 11 -7.14 -6.34 6.78
CA VAL A 11 -7.10 -4.98 6.22
C VAL A 11 -6.48 -5.00 4.82
N GLY A 12 -5.31 -5.62 4.66
CA GLY A 12 -4.63 -5.73 3.37
C GLY A 12 -5.47 -6.42 2.30
N ARG A 13 -6.10 -7.55 2.64
CA ARG A 13 -6.98 -8.28 1.70
C ARG A 13 -8.23 -7.47 1.31
N ILE A 14 -8.85 -6.75 2.24
CA ILE A 14 -10.00 -5.89 1.91
C ILE A 14 -9.56 -4.73 1.03
N ILE A 15 -8.43 -4.08 1.31
CA ILE A 15 -7.87 -3.01 0.47
C ILE A 15 -7.61 -3.55 -0.94
N ALA A 16 -6.95 -4.71 -1.06
CA ALA A 16 -6.67 -5.34 -2.35
C ALA A 16 -7.96 -5.56 -3.15
N ALA A 17 -8.97 -6.18 -2.54
CA ALA A 17 -10.23 -6.54 -3.19
C ALA A 17 -11.14 -5.35 -3.54
N THR A 18 -10.95 -4.17 -2.92
CA THR A 18 -11.85 -3.02 -3.08
C THR A 18 -11.23 -1.86 -3.85
N ARG A 19 -9.91 -1.88 -4.10
CA ARG A 19 -9.18 -0.78 -4.75
C ARG A 19 -8.35 -1.21 -5.96
N PHE A 20 -8.17 -2.50 -6.18
CA PHE A 20 -7.39 -3.02 -7.30
C PHE A 20 -8.17 -4.13 -8.02
N PRO A 21 -9.13 -3.77 -8.90
CA PRO A 21 -9.64 -2.42 -9.15
C PRO A 21 -10.59 -1.88 -8.09
N PHE A 22 -10.94 -0.59 -8.18
CA PHE A 22 -12.14 -0.11 -7.50
C PHE A 22 -13.39 -0.81 -8.04
N ILE A 23 -14.41 -0.97 -7.18
CA ILE A 23 -15.67 -1.66 -7.53
C ILE A 23 -16.34 -1.06 -8.77
N ASP A 24 -16.24 0.26 -8.93
CA ASP A 24 -16.84 1.04 -10.02
C ASP A 24 -15.82 1.43 -11.10
N GLN A 25 -14.66 0.79 -11.14
CA GLN A 25 -13.61 1.12 -12.12
C GLN A 25 -13.82 0.36 -13.43
N GLU A 26 -13.96 1.11 -14.52
CA GLU A 26 -14.19 0.56 -15.87
C GLU A 26 -12.89 0.46 -16.70
N ASP A 27 -11.85 1.21 -16.36
CA ASP A 27 -10.57 1.28 -17.08
C ASP A 27 -9.51 0.27 -16.59
N TRP A 28 -9.93 -0.76 -15.85
CA TRP A 28 -9.04 -1.80 -15.33
C TRP A 28 -8.89 -2.95 -16.33
N ASP A 29 -7.65 -3.30 -16.64
CA ASP A 29 -7.37 -4.47 -17.47
C ASP A 29 -7.40 -5.75 -16.60
N MET A 30 -8.28 -6.69 -16.94
CA MET A 30 -8.47 -7.94 -16.20
C MET A 30 -7.27 -8.89 -16.28
N THR A 31 -6.31 -8.63 -17.18
CA THR A 31 -5.05 -9.39 -17.25
C THR A 31 -4.03 -8.94 -16.20
N TRP A 32 -4.24 -7.81 -15.53
CA TRP A 32 -3.35 -7.32 -14.48
C TRP A 32 -3.47 -8.16 -13.21
N GLY A 33 -2.32 -8.55 -12.67
CA GLY A 33 -2.24 -9.31 -11.43
C GLY A 33 -2.49 -8.42 -10.21
N VAL A 34 -3.07 -9.00 -9.16
CA VAL A 34 -3.16 -8.41 -7.81
C VAL A 34 -2.85 -9.50 -6.80
N TYR A 35 -1.80 -9.26 -6.02
CA TYR A 35 -1.22 -10.20 -5.06
C TYR A 35 -1.20 -9.56 -3.68
N THR A 36 -1.42 -10.36 -2.66
CA THR A 36 -1.35 -9.95 -1.26
C THR A 36 -0.32 -10.77 -0.52
N ASN A 37 0.44 -10.11 0.36
CA ASN A 37 1.33 -10.80 1.29
C ASN A 37 0.89 -10.49 2.71
N ASP A 38 0.89 -11.53 3.53
CA ASP A 38 0.59 -11.46 4.96
C ASP A 38 1.45 -12.49 5.73
N TYR A 39 1.19 -12.64 7.02
CA TYR A 39 1.95 -13.55 7.89
C TYR A 39 1.64 -15.03 7.65
N THR A 40 0.58 -15.35 6.89
CA THR A 40 0.15 -16.71 6.54
C THR A 40 0.55 -17.09 5.12
N GLU A 41 0.64 -16.13 4.22
CA GLU A 41 0.81 -16.37 2.79
C GLU A 41 1.60 -15.22 2.13
N GLN A 42 2.58 -15.56 1.29
CA GLN A 42 3.36 -14.60 0.51
C GLN A 42 3.19 -14.92 -0.97
N GLN A 43 2.19 -14.28 -1.61
CA GLN A 43 1.83 -14.54 -3.01
C GLN A 43 2.84 -13.98 -4.00
N LEU A 44 3.53 -12.88 -3.66
CA LEU A 44 4.56 -12.29 -4.53
C LEU A 44 5.67 -11.64 -3.70
N ILE A 45 6.88 -12.18 -3.82
CA ILE A 45 8.09 -11.65 -3.20
C ILE A 45 8.86 -10.88 -4.27
N ILE A 46 9.33 -9.67 -3.95
CA ILE A 46 10.17 -8.87 -4.83
C ILE A 46 11.62 -9.03 -4.40
N GLU A 47 12.46 -9.57 -5.28
CA GLU A 47 13.89 -9.82 -5.01
C GLU A 47 14.75 -8.78 -5.74
N VAL A 48 15.65 -8.12 -5.01
CA VAL A 48 16.56 -7.09 -5.54
C VAL A 48 17.97 -7.39 -5.05
N GLY A 49 18.76 -8.04 -5.89
CA GLY A 49 20.05 -8.57 -5.46
C GLY A 49 19.86 -9.64 -4.38
N GLU A 50 20.42 -9.41 -3.19
CA GLU A 50 20.26 -10.30 -2.03
C GLU A 50 19.07 -9.92 -1.14
N GLU A 51 18.46 -8.76 -1.36
CA GLU A 51 17.33 -8.26 -0.58
C GLU A 51 16.01 -8.88 -1.05
N ARG A 52 15.12 -9.16 -0.09
CA ARG A 52 13.79 -9.73 -0.35
C ARG A 52 12.72 -8.89 0.32
N TYR A 53 11.80 -8.37 -0.48
CA TYR A 53 10.70 -7.53 -0.01
C TYR A 53 9.36 -8.26 -0.16
N THR A 54 8.57 -8.20 0.92
CA THR A 54 7.20 -8.72 0.99
C THR A 54 6.24 -7.56 1.24
N PRO A 55 5.97 -6.73 0.23
CA PRO A 55 5.00 -5.65 0.36
C PRO A 55 3.59 -6.20 0.59
N SER A 56 2.74 -5.48 1.31
CA SER A 56 1.40 -5.98 1.66
C SER A 56 0.52 -6.28 0.44
N ILE A 57 0.61 -5.46 -0.62
CA ILE A 57 -0.15 -5.63 -1.86
C ILE A 57 0.75 -5.27 -3.05
N VAL A 58 0.70 -6.08 -4.12
CA VAL A 58 1.37 -5.80 -5.39
C VAL A 58 0.37 -5.95 -6.52
N SER A 59 0.35 -4.99 -7.43
CA SER A 59 -0.30 -5.16 -8.74
C SER A 59 0.76 -5.15 -9.84
N THR A 60 0.57 -6.00 -10.84
CA THR A 60 1.47 -6.12 -11.99
C THR A 60 0.70 -5.87 -13.29
N PHE A 61 1.42 -5.53 -14.35
CA PHE A 61 0.90 -5.64 -15.71
C PHE A 61 0.80 -7.13 -16.13
N GLU A 62 0.20 -7.39 -17.30
CA GLU A 62 0.09 -8.74 -17.88
C GLU A 62 1.47 -9.42 -18.04
N ASN A 63 2.48 -8.66 -18.43
CA ASN A 63 3.85 -9.15 -18.62
C ASN A 63 4.61 -9.41 -17.31
N GLY A 64 3.99 -9.16 -16.16
CA GLY A 64 4.58 -9.34 -14.83
C GLY A 64 5.35 -8.13 -14.29
N ASP A 65 5.47 -7.04 -15.06
CA ASP A 65 6.14 -5.82 -14.59
C ASP A 65 5.36 -5.21 -13.40
N LEU A 66 6.12 -4.72 -12.41
CA LEU A 66 5.55 -4.10 -11.22
C LEU A 66 4.81 -2.80 -11.57
N ARG A 67 3.54 -2.72 -11.19
CA ARG A 67 2.67 -1.57 -11.48
C ARG A 67 2.38 -0.77 -10.22
N VAL A 68 1.79 -1.38 -9.20
CA VAL A 68 1.46 -0.74 -7.91
C VAL A 68 2.08 -1.55 -6.79
N ILE A 69 2.66 -0.88 -5.81
CA ILE A 69 3.10 -1.49 -4.56
C ILE A 69 2.42 -0.76 -3.41
N CYS A 70 1.80 -1.52 -2.50
CA CYS A 70 1.23 -0.96 -1.28
C CYS A 70 1.82 -1.61 -0.06
N GLU A 71 2.00 -0.80 0.99
CA GLU A 71 2.35 -1.28 2.32
C GLU A 71 1.26 -0.91 3.32
N VAL A 72 0.80 -1.90 4.09
CA VAL A 72 -0.19 -1.74 5.15
C VAL A 72 0.51 -1.87 6.48
N GLU A 73 0.78 -0.72 7.08
CA GLU A 73 1.56 -0.64 8.29
C GLU A 73 0.74 -0.74 9.55
N SER A 74 1.46 -1.12 10.58
CA SER A 74 0.97 -1.18 11.94
C SER A 74 1.50 -0.02 12.77
N GLU A 75 0.88 0.27 13.91
CA GLU A 75 1.27 1.44 14.73
C GLU A 75 2.75 1.45 15.14
N LYS A 76 3.32 0.26 15.38
CA LYS A 76 4.73 0.10 15.76
C LYS A 76 5.68 0.26 14.58
N ASN A 77 5.19 -0.02 13.38
CA ASN A 77 6.01 0.01 12.17
C ASN A 77 6.03 1.39 11.52
N VAL A 78 5.09 2.29 11.87
CA VAL A 78 5.24 3.70 11.52
C VAL A 78 6.35 4.32 12.38
N SER A 79 7.60 4.13 11.92
CA SER A 79 8.82 4.53 12.61
C SER A 79 9.98 4.65 11.62
N GLU A 80 11.05 5.32 12.02
CA GLU A 80 12.27 5.49 11.22
C GLU A 80 12.88 4.17 10.73
N GLY A 81 12.72 3.08 11.49
CA GLY A 81 13.23 1.75 11.11
C GLY A 81 12.60 1.17 9.84
N GLN A 82 11.42 1.66 9.41
CA GLN A 82 10.78 1.21 8.16
C GLN A 82 11.13 2.08 6.95
N VAL A 83 11.75 3.24 7.15
CA VAL A 83 12.11 4.17 6.05
C VAL A 83 12.93 3.48 4.95
N PRO A 84 13.94 2.63 5.25
CA PRO A 84 14.66 1.92 4.19
C PRO A 84 13.77 1.01 3.34
N LYS A 85 12.83 0.30 3.98
CA LYS A 85 11.87 -0.57 3.27
C LYS A 85 10.94 0.27 2.39
N TRP A 86 10.36 1.34 2.93
CA TRP A 86 9.44 2.19 2.17
C TRP A 86 10.13 2.86 0.97
N ARG A 87 11.38 3.31 1.13
CA ARG A 87 12.17 3.85 0.02
C ARG A 87 12.37 2.80 -1.07
N ALA A 88 12.84 1.61 -0.73
CA ALA A 88 13.07 0.55 -1.69
C ALA A 88 11.77 0.15 -2.42
N LEU A 89 10.67 -0.02 -1.69
CA LEU A 89 9.36 -0.32 -2.28
C LEU A 89 8.85 0.81 -3.19
N SER A 90 9.10 2.06 -2.83
CA SER A 90 8.79 3.21 -3.67
C SER A 90 9.57 3.18 -4.98
N GLU A 91 10.89 3.00 -4.92
CA GLU A 91 11.77 2.95 -6.09
C GLU A 91 11.39 1.83 -7.06
N LEU A 92 10.94 0.68 -6.54
CA LEU A 92 10.50 -0.48 -7.31
C LEU A 92 9.10 -0.33 -7.93
N ALA A 93 8.26 0.56 -7.41
CA ALA A 93 6.93 0.75 -7.94
C ALA A 93 6.97 1.35 -9.37
N GLY A 94 5.97 0.98 -10.18
CA GLY A 94 5.74 1.62 -11.47
C GLY A 94 5.45 3.11 -11.32
N VAL A 95 5.45 3.87 -12.41
CA VAL A 95 5.12 5.30 -12.40
C VAL A 95 3.68 5.48 -12.89
N THR A 96 2.91 6.39 -12.27
CA THR A 96 1.63 6.83 -12.85
C THR A 96 1.89 7.86 -13.94
N TYR A 97 2.04 9.12 -13.55
CA TYR A 97 2.32 10.23 -14.44
C TYR A 97 3.64 10.89 -14.08
N LYS A 98 3.80 11.25 -12.80
CA LYS A 98 5.00 11.91 -12.30
C LYS A 98 5.62 11.19 -11.11
N LEU A 99 4.82 10.48 -10.32
CA LEU A 99 5.27 9.84 -9.08
C LEU A 99 5.17 8.32 -9.14
N LYS A 100 5.95 7.68 -8.27
CA LYS A 100 5.90 6.24 -8.02
C LYS A 100 4.53 5.81 -7.48
N LYS A 101 3.96 4.73 -8.02
CA LYS A 101 2.72 4.05 -7.62
C LYS A 101 2.90 3.28 -6.31
N PHE A 102 3.53 3.92 -5.34
CA PHE A 102 3.67 3.44 -3.99
C PHE A 102 2.57 4.04 -3.11
N PHE A 103 1.83 3.18 -2.42
CA PHE A 103 0.79 3.62 -1.49
C PHE A 103 1.08 3.11 -0.08
N LEU A 104 1.09 4.03 0.88
CA LEU A 104 1.26 3.70 2.29
C LEU A 104 -0.08 3.80 3.02
N TYR A 105 -0.47 2.72 3.68
CA TYR A 105 -1.66 2.64 4.50
C TYR A 105 -1.24 2.52 5.97
N VAL A 106 -1.55 3.51 6.79
CA VAL A 106 -1.17 3.54 8.20
C VAL A 106 -2.40 3.54 9.12
N PRO A 107 -2.30 3.11 10.38
CA PRO A 107 -3.43 3.21 11.30
C PRO A 107 -3.80 4.68 11.54
N LYS A 108 -5.09 4.95 11.77
CA LYS A 108 -5.56 6.28 12.21
C LYS A 108 -4.78 6.75 13.44
N GLY A 109 -4.33 8.00 13.42
CA GLY A 109 -3.47 8.62 14.44
C GLY A 109 -1.99 8.57 14.10
N LYS A 110 -1.60 7.89 13.01
CA LYS A 110 -0.20 7.81 12.53
C LYS A 110 0.05 8.60 11.26
N GLU A 111 -0.96 9.26 10.69
CA GLU A 111 -0.87 10.02 9.45
C GLU A 111 0.24 11.08 9.47
N SER A 112 0.30 11.92 10.50
CA SER A 112 1.27 13.02 10.55
C SER A 112 2.70 12.51 10.68
N GLU A 113 2.92 11.44 11.45
CA GLU A 113 4.24 10.84 11.60
C GLU A 113 4.68 10.13 10.32
N ALA A 114 3.78 9.37 9.69
CA ALA A 114 4.07 8.71 8.42
C ALA A 114 4.39 9.73 7.32
N GLN A 115 3.61 10.81 7.23
CA GLN A 115 3.84 11.89 6.28
C GLN A 115 5.19 12.56 6.53
N ARG A 116 5.49 12.91 7.78
CA ARG A 116 6.79 13.48 8.19
C ARG A 116 7.95 12.58 7.76
N LEU A 117 7.84 11.27 8.00
CA LEU A 117 8.89 10.31 7.64
C LEU A 117 9.07 10.19 6.12
N LEU A 118 7.99 10.19 5.34
CA LEU A 118 8.07 10.17 3.88
C LEU A 118 8.74 11.44 3.34
N GLU A 119 8.32 12.61 3.82
CA GLU A 119 8.81 13.92 3.36
C GLU A 119 10.25 14.19 3.76
N LEU A 120 10.64 13.94 5.02
CA LEU A 120 12.02 14.15 5.50
C LEU A 120 13.05 13.23 4.83
N ASN A 121 12.60 12.14 4.21
CA ASN A 121 13.47 11.14 3.58
C ASN A 121 13.34 11.10 2.07
N ASP A 122 12.64 12.08 1.48
CA ASP A 122 12.40 12.24 0.04
C ASP A 122 11.84 10.96 -0.63
N ILE A 123 10.93 10.27 0.06
CA ILE A 123 10.30 9.05 -0.49
C ILE A 123 9.13 9.48 -1.37
N GLU A 124 9.18 9.14 -2.66
CA GLU A 124 8.05 9.37 -3.57
C GLU A 124 6.89 8.42 -3.26
N TYR A 125 5.65 8.90 -3.37
CA TYR A 125 4.48 8.05 -3.17
C TYR A 125 3.26 8.62 -3.89
N ALA A 126 2.38 7.74 -4.37
CA ALA A 126 1.13 8.10 -5.04
C ALA A 126 0.02 8.40 -4.04
N GLY A 127 0.07 7.86 -2.83
CA GLY A 127 -0.83 8.28 -1.76
C GLY A 127 -0.54 7.72 -0.38
N LEU A 128 -0.79 8.55 0.63
CA LEU A 128 -0.83 8.17 2.04
C LEU A 128 -2.28 8.09 2.48
N ARG A 129 -2.67 6.97 3.09
CA ARG A 129 -4.03 6.74 3.59
C ARG A 129 -3.99 6.24 5.02
N THR A 130 -5.01 6.61 5.79
CA THR A 130 -5.25 6.01 7.10
C THR A 130 -6.27 4.89 6.99
N TRP A 131 -6.13 3.86 7.83
CA TRP A 131 -7.12 2.83 8.04
C TRP A 131 -7.56 2.77 9.50
N ALA A 132 -8.82 2.43 9.73
CA ALA A 132 -9.39 2.12 11.04
C ALA A 132 -10.51 1.10 10.89
N VAL A 133 -10.78 0.32 11.94
CA VAL A 133 -11.96 -0.55 12.00
C VAL A 133 -12.99 0.10 12.92
N ARG A 134 -14.21 0.29 12.42
CA ARG A 134 -15.35 0.82 13.20
C ARG A 134 -16.57 -0.07 12.94
N ASP A 135 -17.15 -0.59 14.02
CA ASP A 135 -18.36 -1.43 13.95
C ASP A 135 -18.25 -2.61 12.95
N GLY A 136 -17.05 -3.17 12.82
CA GLY A 136 -16.75 -4.28 11.90
C GLY A 136 -16.42 -3.85 10.45
N SER A 137 -16.54 -2.57 10.12
CA SER A 137 -16.20 -2.02 8.81
C SER A 137 -14.80 -1.44 8.77
N LEU A 138 -14.09 -1.69 7.66
CA LEU A 138 -12.83 -1.00 7.36
C LEU A 138 -13.14 0.39 6.82
N ILE A 139 -12.58 1.41 7.46
CA ILE A 139 -12.64 2.81 7.05
C ILE A 139 -11.27 3.23 6.56
N ILE A 140 -11.19 3.68 5.32
CA ILE A 140 -9.99 4.21 4.67
C ILE A 140 -10.19 5.68 4.37
N LYS A 141 -9.34 6.52 4.95
CA LYS A 141 -9.35 7.97 4.69
C LYS A 141 -8.05 8.38 4.00
N PRO A 142 -8.09 8.92 2.77
CA PRO A 142 -6.92 9.48 2.13
C PRO A 142 -6.44 10.73 2.88
N ILE A 143 -5.12 10.88 2.98
CA ILE A 143 -4.45 12.02 3.63
C ILE A 143 -3.82 12.89 2.55
N THR A 144 -2.98 12.29 1.71
CA THR A 144 -2.36 12.95 0.56
C THR A 144 -2.45 12.05 -0.67
N THR A 145 -2.66 12.66 -1.83
CA THR A 145 -2.69 11.98 -3.14
C THR A 145 -2.13 12.96 -4.18
N PRO A 146 -0.79 13.10 -4.24
CA PRO A 146 -0.15 14.19 -4.96
C PRO A 146 -0.25 14.09 -6.49
N ASP A 147 -0.42 12.89 -7.06
CA ASP A 147 -0.42 12.71 -8.52
C ASP A 147 -1.84 12.64 -9.11
N GLU A 148 -2.70 11.73 -8.62
CA GLU A 148 -3.96 11.40 -9.30
C GLU A 148 -5.21 11.51 -8.40
N VAL A 149 -6.05 12.52 -8.65
CA VAL A 149 -7.26 12.81 -7.85
C VAL A 149 -8.23 11.62 -7.80
N LYS A 150 -8.27 10.79 -8.84
CA LYS A 150 -9.18 9.62 -8.91
C LYS A 150 -8.91 8.59 -7.81
N ASP A 151 -7.68 8.54 -7.30
CA ASP A 151 -7.25 7.64 -6.24
C ASP A 151 -7.54 8.19 -4.82
N HIS A 152 -7.97 9.45 -4.73
CA HIS A 152 -8.33 10.15 -3.50
C HIS A 152 -9.78 9.86 -3.08
N ARG A 153 -10.08 8.59 -2.78
CA ARG A 153 -11.43 8.14 -2.41
C ARG A 153 -11.53 7.80 -0.92
N VAL A 154 -12.47 8.43 -0.23
CA VAL A 154 -12.91 8.04 1.13
C VAL A 154 -13.84 6.84 1.00
N THR A 155 -13.58 5.77 1.75
CA THR A 155 -14.41 4.54 1.77
C THR A 155 -14.49 3.99 3.17
#